data_AF-Q3M5H1-F1
#
_entry.id   AF-Q3M5H1-F1
#
_cell.length_a   1.000
_cell.length_b   1.000
_cell.length_c   1.000
_cell.angle_alpha   90.00
_cell.angle_beta   90.00
_cell.angle_gamma   90.00
#
_symmetry.space_group_name_H-M   'P 1'
#
loop_
_entity.id
_entity.type
_entity.pdbx_description
1 polymer ?
#
loop_
_entity_poly.entity_id
_entity_poly.type
_entity_poly.pdbx_seq_one_letter_code
_entity_poly.pdbx_strand_id
1 'polypeptide(L)'
;MQFLKLNNSLRILCIRLILKEIKLKMSKRKKTKVELLIDVLRDGAWHLGDELAIKVGYPFADAINKARTLGYEIETAWAGVGRKHKYRLIAV
;
A
#
# COMPACT_ATOMS: atom_id res chain seq x y z
N MET A 1 -38.58 9.38 28.24
CA MET A 1 -38.47 9.87 26.85
C MET A 1 -37.68 8.86 26.03
N GLN A 2 -38.31 8.23 25.04
CA GLN A 2 -37.80 7.07 24.30
C GLN A 2 -36.88 7.51 23.14
N PHE A 3 -35.57 7.47 23.35
CA PHE A 3 -34.56 7.69 22.29
C PHE A 3 -34.12 6.37 21.61
N LEU A 4 -35.01 5.39 21.50
CA LEU A 4 -34.70 4.08 20.91
C LEU A 4 -35.73 3.68 19.85
N LYS A 5 -35.51 4.17 18.63
CA LYS A 5 -35.83 3.49 17.36
C LYS A 5 -35.39 4.36 16.17
N LEU A 6 -34.10 4.65 16.06
CA LEU A 6 -33.56 4.94 14.72
C LEU A 6 -33.46 3.60 13.98
N ASN A 7 -34.21 3.48 12.88
CA ASN A 7 -34.16 2.34 11.97
C ASN A 7 -32.71 1.96 11.65
N ASN A 8 -32.37 0.67 11.73
CA ASN A 8 -31.02 0.16 11.46
C ASN A 8 -30.43 0.69 10.14
N SER A 9 -31.27 0.93 9.12
CA SER A 9 -30.86 1.54 7.85
C SER A 9 -30.22 2.93 7.99
N LEU A 10 -30.71 3.82 8.86
CA LEU A 10 -30.18 5.18 9.04
C LEU A 10 -28.82 5.16 9.77
N ARG A 11 -28.63 4.24 10.72
CA ARG A 11 -27.34 4.04 11.40
C ARG A 11 -26.28 3.47 10.46
N ILE A 12 -26.64 2.50 9.62
CA ILE A 12 -25.74 1.93 8.61
C ILE A 12 -25.34 2.98 7.59
N LEU A 13 -26.29 3.84 7.15
CA LEU A 13 -26.00 4.92 6.20
C LEU A 13 -25.03 5.94 6.79
N CYS A 14 -25.23 6.32 8.06
CA CYS A 14 -24.37 7.25 8.78
C CYS A 14 -22.94 6.69 8.95
N ILE A 15 -22.81 5.42 9.33
CA ILE A 15 -21.50 4.73 9.40
C ILE A 15 -20.83 4.68 8.02
N ARG A 16 -21.57 4.37 6.94
CA ARG A 16 -21.05 4.39 5.56
C ARG A 16 -20.54 5.76 5.14
N LEU A 17 -21.27 6.83 5.47
CA LEU A 17 -20.87 8.21 5.20
C LEU A 17 -19.59 8.58 5.96
N ILE A 18 -19.50 8.24 7.24
CA ILE A 18 -18.31 8.47 8.07
C ILE A 18 -17.10 7.70 7.52
N LEU A 19 -17.27 6.44 7.14
CA LEU A 19 -16.19 5.64 6.55
C LEU A 19 -15.73 6.18 5.19
N LYS A 20 -16.65 6.72 4.37
CA LYS A 20 -16.33 7.34 3.07
C LYS A 20 -15.51 8.62 3.23
N GLU A 21 -15.89 9.46 4.19
CA GLU A 21 -15.16 10.68 4.57
C GLU A 21 -13.78 10.37 5.15
N ILE A 22 -13.66 9.39 6.05
CA ILE A 22 -12.36 8.95 6.60
C ILE A 22 -11.44 8.45 5.47
N LYS A 23 -11.97 7.68 4.51
CA LYS A 23 -11.22 7.15 3.36
C LYS A 23 -10.71 8.28 2.43
N LEU A 24 -11.53 9.31 2.20
CA LEU A 24 -11.16 10.51 1.43
C LEU A 24 -10.15 11.41 2.17
N LYS A 25 -10.18 11.44 3.50
CA LYS A 25 -9.28 12.25 4.31
C LYS A 25 -7.90 11.61 4.48
N MET A 26 -7.82 10.27 4.54
CA MET A 26 -6.54 9.56 4.53
C MET A 26 -5.77 9.71 3.21
N SER A 27 -6.46 9.86 2.06
CA SER A 27 -5.80 10.05 0.76
C SER A 27 -5.03 11.37 0.60
N LYS A 28 -5.13 12.31 1.54
CA LYS A 28 -4.36 13.57 1.53
C LYS A 28 -3.06 13.51 2.33
N ARG A 29 -2.73 12.40 2.98
CA ARG A 29 -1.40 12.22 3.58
C ARG A 29 -0.39 11.97 2.45
N LYS A 30 0.79 12.60 2.54
CA LYS A 30 1.92 12.26 1.68
C LYS A 30 2.17 10.76 1.87
N LYS A 31 1.87 9.95 0.84
CA LYS A 31 2.18 8.52 0.85
C LYS A 31 3.66 8.38 1.21
N THR A 32 3.93 7.59 2.23
CA THR A 32 5.29 7.27 2.62
C THR A 32 5.97 6.51 1.47
N LYS A 33 7.30 6.53 1.39
CA LYS A 33 8.05 5.76 0.38
C LYS A 33 7.66 4.27 0.40
N VAL A 34 7.31 3.73 1.57
CA VAL A 34 6.86 2.35 1.76
C VAL A 34 5.49 2.13 1.10
N GLU A 35 4.54 3.03 1.31
CA GLU A 35 3.23 2.93 0.65
C GLU A 35 3.34 3.05 -0.86
N LEU A 36 4.21 3.93 -1.38
CA LEU A 36 4.48 4.02 -2.82
C LEU A 36 5.10 2.73 -3.37
N LEU A 37 6.05 2.15 -2.64
CA LEU A 37 6.65 0.86 -3.00
C LEU A 37 5.58 -0.24 -3.07
N ILE A 38 4.71 -0.33 -2.07
CA ILE A 38 3.64 -1.32 -2.03
C ILE A 38 2.64 -1.09 -3.17
N ASP A 39 2.27 0.17 -3.45
CA ASP A 39 1.36 0.54 -4.55
C ASP A 39 1.91 0.05 -5.90
N VAL A 40 3.22 0.21 -6.13
CA VAL A 40 3.91 -0.26 -7.36
C VAL A 40 4.06 -1.79 -7.40
N LEU A 41 4.34 -2.44 -6.26
CA LEU A 41 4.52 -3.89 -6.21
C LEU A 41 3.19 -4.66 -6.07
N ARG A 42 2.07 -3.96 -5.87
CA ARG A 42 0.73 -4.54 -5.69
C ARG A 42 0.25 -5.31 -6.91
N ASP A 43 0.78 -4.98 -8.09
CA ASP A 43 0.50 -5.70 -9.34
C ASP A 43 0.96 -7.17 -9.28
N GLY A 44 1.78 -7.56 -8.29
CA GLY A 44 2.28 -8.93 -8.15
C GLY A 44 3.23 -9.34 -9.27
N ALA A 45 3.65 -8.39 -10.10
CA ALA A 45 4.58 -8.58 -11.20
C ALA A 45 6.03 -8.37 -10.73
N TRP A 46 6.96 -8.95 -11.50
CA TRP A 46 8.39 -8.71 -11.29
C TRP A 46 8.77 -7.33 -11.83
N HIS A 47 9.25 -6.45 -10.96
CA HIS A 47 9.76 -5.14 -11.32
C HIS A 47 11.27 -5.07 -11.17
N LEU A 48 11.96 -4.50 -12.15
CA LEU A 48 13.41 -4.28 -12.07
C LEU A 48 13.74 -3.19 -11.05
N GLY A 49 14.88 -3.32 -10.38
CA GLY A 49 15.35 -2.34 -9.40
C GLY A 49 15.48 -0.92 -9.96
N ASP A 50 15.90 -0.78 -11.22
CA ASP A 50 15.98 0.54 -11.89
C ASP A 50 14.59 1.18 -12.08
N GLU A 51 13.60 0.39 -12.52
CA GLU A 51 12.22 0.87 -12.69
C GLU A 51 11.61 1.29 -11.36
N LEU A 52 11.87 0.49 -10.32
CA LEU A 52 11.48 0.82 -8.94
C LEU A 52 12.16 2.10 -8.45
N ALA A 53 13.44 2.29 -8.76
CA ALA A 53 14.17 3.50 -8.39
C ALA A 53 13.59 4.76 -9.05
N ILE A 54 13.13 4.65 -10.31
CA ILE A 54 12.50 5.76 -11.04
C ILE A 54 11.13 6.09 -10.45
N LYS A 55 10.31 5.07 -10.13
CA LYS A 55 8.94 5.26 -9.63
C LYS A 55 8.88 5.70 -8.16
N VAL A 56 9.67 5.07 -7.30
CA VAL A 56 9.62 5.24 -5.84
C VAL A 56 10.69 6.22 -5.35
N GLY A 57 11.75 6.41 -6.13
CA GLY A 57 12.90 7.25 -5.81
C GLY A 57 14.02 6.50 -5.10
N TYR A 58 15.26 6.77 -5.51
CA TYR A 58 16.46 6.26 -4.83
C TYR A 58 16.71 7.01 -3.51
N PRO A 59 17.20 6.35 -2.43
CA PRO A 59 17.29 4.91 -2.22
C PRO A 59 15.93 4.31 -1.76
N PHE A 60 15.61 3.12 -2.27
CA PHE A 60 14.38 2.37 -1.93
C PHE A 60 14.65 1.13 -1.06
N ALA A 61 15.92 0.82 -0.76
CA ALA A 61 16.30 -0.30 0.12
C ALA A 61 15.74 -0.16 1.55
N ASP A 62 15.75 1.06 2.11
CA ASP A 62 15.12 1.36 3.40
C ASP A 62 13.60 1.09 3.39
N ALA A 63 12.95 1.39 2.27
CA ALA A 63 11.52 1.14 2.11
C ALA A 63 11.21 -0.36 2.03
N ILE A 64 12.05 -1.17 1.37
CA ILE A 64 11.92 -2.63 1.34
C ILE A 64 12.06 -3.22 2.74
N ASN A 65 13.07 -2.78 3.51
CA ASN A 65 13.25 -3.27 4.87
C ASN A 65 12.05 -2.94 5.76
N LYS A 66 11.55 -1.70 5.69
CA LYS A 66 10.34 -1.30 6.41
C LYS A 66 9.11 -2.10 5.98
N ALA A 67 8.93 -2.35 4.69
CA ALA A 67 7.85 -3.18 4.18
C ALA A 67 7.92 -4.61 4.75
N ARG A 68 9.11 -5.21 4.79
CA ARG A 68 9.32 -6.52 5.43
C ARG A 68 9.00 -6.51 6.92
N THR A 69 9.42 -5.47 7.65
CA THR A 69 9.07 -5.32 9.07
C THR A 69 7.56 -5.17 9.29
N LEU A 70 6.84 -4.57 8.35
CA LEU A 70 5.38 -4.45 8.39
C LEU A 70 4.65 -5.75 8.05
N GLY A 71 5.37 -6.82 7.67
CA GLY A 71 4.81 -8.13 7.33
C GLY A 71 4.62 -8.39 5.84
N TYR A 72 5.04 -7.45 4.97
CA TYR A 72 4.96 -7.67 3.53
C TYR A 72 6.09 -8.57 3.04
N GLU A 73 5.73 -9.65 2.34
CA GLU A 73 6.71 -10.58 1.81
C GLU A 73 7.18 -10.13 0.40
N ILE A 74 8.34 -9.48 0.36
CA ILE A 74 8.97 -9.02 -0.88
C ILE A 74 10.09 -9.98 -1.29
N GLU A 75 9.89 -10.67 -2.40
CA GLU A 75 10.91 -11.48 -3.02
C GLU A 75 11.94 -10.62 -3.75
N THR A 76 13.16 -11.13 -3.79
CA THR A 76 14.25 -10.54 -4.57
C THR A 76 14.90 -11.64 -5.38
N ALA A 77 14.92 -11.50 -6.69
CA ALA A 77 15.54 -12.45 -7.60
C ALA A 77 16.54 -11.73 -8.51
N TRP A 78 17.49 -12.49 -9.05
CA TRP A 78 18.44 -11.95 -10.01
C TRP A 78 17.77 -11.84 -11.39
N ALA A 79 17.97 -10.73 -12.08
CA ALA A 79 17.31 -10.46 -13.36
C ALA A 79 18.00 -11.14 -14.56
N GLY A 80 19.16 -11.77 -14.37
CA GLY A 80 19.90 -12.45 -15.45
C GLY A 80 20.65 -11.49 -16.40
N VAL A 81 20.39 -10.18 -16.32
CA VAL A 81 20.96 -9.17 -17.21
C VAL A 81 21.55 -8.04 -16.36
N GLY A 82 22.88 -7.84 -16.47
CA GLY A 82 23.55 -6.62 -16.00
C GLY A 82 23.66 -6.38 -14.48
N ARG A 83 23.86 -7.42 -13.66
CA ARG A 83 23.92 -7.31 -12.17
C ARG A 83 22.67 -6.63 -11.56
N LYS A 84 21.53 -6.73 -12.24
CA LYS A 84 20.26 -6.15 -11.78
C LYS A 84 19.47 -7.14 -10.94
N HIS A 85 18.79 -6.63 -9.93
CA HIS A 85 17.83 -7.37 -9.13
C HIS A 85 16.40 -7.00 -9.55
N LYS A 86 15.50 -7.97 -9.45
CA LYS A 86 14.06 -7.80 -9.63
C LYS A 86 13.34 -8.09 -8.32
N TYR A 87 12.24 -7.39 -8.10
CA TYR A 87 11.46 -7.44 -6.86
C TYR A 87 10.00 -7.73 -7.18
N ARG A 88 9.34 -8.47 -6.30
CA ARG A 88 7.92 -8.82 -6.41
C ARG A 88 7.29 -8.91 -5.02
N LEU A 89 6.04 -8.54 -4.90
CA LEU A 89 5.22 -8.81 -3.71
C LEU A 89 4.60 -10.20 -3.85
N ILE A 90 4.84 -11.11 -2.90
CA ILE A 90 4.17 -12.42 -2.85
C ILE A 90 2.86 -12.34 -2.07
N ALA A 91 2.90 -11.77 -0.87
CA ALA A 91 1.77 -11.77 0.06
C ALA A 91 1.73 -10.49 0.90
N VAL A 92 0.49 -10.06 1.16
CA VAL A 92 0.10 -8.97 2.07
C VAL A 92 -0.61 -9.58 3.27
#